data_AF-A0A2N6AZ08-F1
#
_entry.id   AF-A0A2N6AZ08-F1
#
_cell.length_a   1.000
_cell.length_b   1.000
_cell.length_c   1.000
_cell.angle_alpha   90.00
_cell.angle_beta   90.00
_cell.angle_gamma   90.00
#
_symmetry.space_group_name_H-M   'P 1'
#
loop_
_entity.id
_entity.type
_entity.pdbx_description
1 polymer ?
#
loop_
_entity_poly.entity_id
_entity_poly.type
_entity_poly.pdbx_seq_one_letter_code
_entity_poly.pdbx_strand_id
1 'polypeptide(L)'
;MPRGLGVLIQGRTALDTAADPRSGSRSAESRAAAQVAAPEGFRAEIVPLADIATVFAALERLAHRAGEANVFFEPTVLEAAMAEVRRTKGLFLVLVWDDAGGDETDGDERVLAGAMPIELARHRWGPWLSATQVWNHRMGVRGTPLILPGRGTAFWMHALDAIAAAGFPRILLMHTMKADGEAMRGLEAATQRSDRHFSVVNHTPYISLNTDLDGEAYLKASLSARRYRRSEKARESLGKTGVLERKLYTTESEVLPAFCQFLELEAAGWKGREGTAILRKPDALRFFLKVIATFARRGDVQVDTLELDGRPVAMSVAVTSGKTAFCWKTAYEESLSKYTPGYLTVMDVTRRIVDDPSIIGADSCTEAGHSMMESLWSEKSDAADILIDTRPASTGIAIAIAERLEKGRRRLRGTAKKVYHALRGRLAALR
;
A
#
# COMPACT_ATOMS: atom_id res chain seq x y z
N MET A 1 -42.85 19.76 33.11
CA MET A 1 -44.25 19.37 32.80
C MET A 1 -44.98 20.63 32.33
N PRO A 2 -45.78 20.62 31.24
CA PRO A 2 -46.82 19.64 30.83
C PRO A 2 -46.51 18.93 29.48
N ARG A 3 -47.02 17.71 29.22
CA ARG A 3 -48.21 17.31 28.38
C ARG A 3 -48.23 17.99 26.99
N GLY A 4 -48.29 17.35 25.83
CA GLY A 4 -48.69 16.00 25.43
C GLY A 4 -49.71 16.12 24.29
N LEU A 5 -49.44 15.58 23.10
CA LEU A 5 -50.46 15.19 22.12
C LEU A 5 -49.86 14.22 21.10
N GLY A 6 -50.51 13.07 20.94
CA GLY A 6 -50.05 11.95 20.13
C GLY A 6 -50.77 11.80 18.79
N VAL A 7 -50.14 10.95 17.98
CA VAL A 7 -50.69 9.96 17.03
C VAL A 7 -51.61 10.45 15.90
N LEU A 8 -51.16 10.23 14.66
CA LEU A 8 -51.99 9.56 13.66
C LEU A 8 -51.13 8.73 12.69
N ILE A 9 -51.40 7.42 12.66
CA ILE A 9 -50.93 6.43 11.68
C ILE A 9 -52.08 6.21 10.68
N GLN A 10 -51.73 6.04 9.40
CA GLN A 10 -52.40 5.34 8.27
C GLN A 10 -52.17 6.19 7.00
N GLY A 11 -51.76 5.70 5.83
CA GLY A 11 -51.63 4.36 5.28
C GLY A 11 -51.91 4.46 3.77
N ARG A 12 -51.20 3.65 2.96
CA ARG A 12 -51.35 3.44 1.49
C ARG A 12 -50.75 4.55 0.60
N THR A 13 -50.09 4.26 -0.52
CA THR A 13 -50.30 3.14 -1.47
C THR A 13 -49.03 2.84 -2.26
N ALA A 14 -48.81 1.56 -2.52
CA ALA A 14 -47.83 1.03 -3.46
C ALA A 14 -48.10 1.52 -4.89
N LEU A 15 -47.03 1.73 -5.67
CA LEU A 15 -47.04 1.70 -7.14
C LEU A 15 -45.66 1.23 -7.63
N ASP A 16 -45.68 -0.05 -8.02
CA ASP A 16 -44.94 -0.71 -9.09
C ASP A 16 -43.45 -0.42 -9.32
N THR A 17 -42.66 -1.36 -8.81
CA THR A 17 -41.43 -1.86 -9.43
C THR A 17 -41.70 -2.41 -10.83
N ALA A 18 -41.43 -1.63 -11.87
CA ALA A 18 -41.13 -2.17 -13.19
C ALA A 18 -39.63 -2.51 -13.24
N ALA A 19 -39.33 -3.81 -13.18
CA ALA A 19 -37.99 -4.34 -13.40
C ALA A 19 -37.61 -4.18 -14.88
N ASP A 20 -36.49 -3.50 -15.16
CA ASP A 20 -35.87 -3.43 -16.48
C ASP A 20 -35.14 -4.77 -16.78
N PRO A 21 -35.54 -5.55 -17.79
CA PRO A 21 -35.03 -6.91 -18.00
C PRO A 21 -33.73 -6.98 -18.82
N ARG A 22 -32.87 -5.95 -18.81
CA ARG A 22 -31.59 -5.97 -19.58
C ARG A 22 -30.32 -5.66 -18.78
N SER A 23 -30.24 -6.04 -17.51
CA SER A 23 -28.96 -6.08 -16.79
C SER A 23 -28.62 -7.50 -16.32
N GLY A 24 -27.83 -8.21 -17.12
CA GLY A 24 -27.18 -9.46 -16.72
C GLY A 24 -26.06 -9.23 -15.69
N SER A 25 -26.26 -8.38 -14.68
CA SER A 25 -25.28 -8.19 -13.62
C SER A 25 -25.46 -9.28 -12.56
N ARG A 26 -24.59 -10.29 -12.58
CA ARG A 26 -24.40 -11.14 -11.39
C ARG A 26 -24.17 -10.24 -10.18
N SER A 27 -24.95 -10.46 -9.12
CA SER A 27 -24.82 -9.74 -7.83
C SER A 27 -23.40 -9.89 -7.28
N ALA A 28 -22.95 -8.97 -6.41
CA ALA A 28 -21.63 -9.06 -5.79
C ALA A 28 -21.42 -10.41 -5.07
N GLU A 29 -22.48 -10.94 -4.45
CA GLU A 29 -22.51 -12.28 -3.85
C GLU A 29 -22.38 -13.41 -4.89
N SER A 30 -23.00 -13.27 -6.07
CA SER A 30 -22.86 -14.24 -7.16
C SER A 30 -21.46 -14.24 -7.79
N ARG A 31 -20.69 -13.15 -7.67
CA ARG A 31 -19.30 -13.04 -8.13
C ARG A 31 -18.31 -13.66 -7.13
N ALA A 32 -18.65 -13.63 -5.84
CA ALA A 32 -17.87 -14.20 -4.76
C ALA A 32 -17.90 -15.74 -4.71
N ALA A 33 -18.93 -16.37 -5.28
CA ALA A 33 -19.08 -17.82 -5.26
C ALA A 33 -18.34 -18.55 -6.42
N ALA A 34 -17.55 -17.84 -7.23
CA ALA A 34 -16.87 -18.45 -8.36
C ALA A 34 -15.62 -19.21 -7.90
N GLN A 35 -15.76 -20.52 -7.72
CA GLN A 35 -14.64 -21.45 -7.61
C GLN A 35 -14.34 -21.98 -9.02
N VAL A 36 -13.12 -21.76 -9.50
CA VAL A 36 -12.65 -22.38 -10.74
C VAL A 36 -11.69 -23.49 -10.34
N ALA A 37 -12.15 -24.74 -10.47
CA ALA A 37 -11.25 -25.88 -10.48
C ALA A 37 -10.51 -25.87 -11.83
N ALA A 38 -9.19 -25.88 -11.77
CA ALA A 38 -8.31 -25.84 -12.94
C ALA A 38 -7.28 -26.98 -12.82
N PRO A 39 -6.70 -27.46 -13.94
CA PRO A 39 -5.71 -28.52 -13.91
C PRO A 39 -4.42 -28.00 -13.26
N GLU A 40 -3.64 -28.91 -12.66
CA GLU A 40 -2.42 -28.63 -11.87
C GLU A 40 -2.69 -28.04 -10.48
N GLY A 41 -3.03 -28.87 -9.47
CA GLY A 41 -2.77 -28.64 -8.03
C GLY A 41 -3.12 -27.29 -7.37
N PHE A 42 -3.72 -26.34 -8.08
CA PHE A 42 -3.96 -24.97 -7.66
C PHE A 42 -5.42 -24.61 -7.91
N ARG A 43 -5.96 -23.80 -7.00
CA ARG A 43 -7.35 -23.39 -7.01
C ARG A 43 -7.47 -21.91 -6.73
N ALA A 44 -8.21 -21.20 -7.57
CA ALA A 44 -8.53 -19.80 -7.33
C ALA A 44 -9.95 -19.61 -6.80
N GLU A 45 -10.08 -18.70 -5.85
CA GLU A 45 -11.34 -18.21 -5.33
C GLU A 45 -11.30 -16.68 -5.21
N ILE A 46 -12.47 -16.05 -5.29
CA ILE A 46 -12.61 -14.61 -5.11
C ILE A 46 -13.64 -14.39 -4.02
N VAL A 47 -13.23 -13.87 -2.87
CA VAL A 47 -14.14 -13.61 -1.75
C VAL A 47 -14.41 -12.12 -1.60
N PRO A 48 -15.55 -11.68 -1.05
CA PRO A 48 -15.74 -10.29 -0.68
C PRO A 48 -14.67 -9.91 0.35
N LEU A 49 -14.09 -8.73 0.21
CA LEU A 49 -13.05 -8.31 1.17
C LEU A 49 -13.62 -8.16 2.59
N ALA A 50 -14.94 -7.94 2.72
CA ALA A 50 -15.67 -7.98 3.99
C ALA A 50 -15.49 -9.30 4.77
N ASP A 51 -15.19 -10.39 4.07
CA ASP A 51 -15.05 -11.74 4.64
C ASP A 51 -13.57 -12.11 4.89
N ILE A 52 -12.67 -11.13 4.91
CA ILE A 52 -11.22 -11.34 5.12
C ILE A 52 -10.90 -12.13 6.41
N ALA A 53 -11.76 -12.03 7.43
CA ALA A 53 -11.62 -12.79 8.67
C ALA A 53 -11.58 -14.32 8.44
N THR A 54 -12.23 -14.82 7.38
CA THR A 54 -12.25 -16.25 7.03
C THR A 54 -10.91 -16.77 6.50
N VAL A 55 -10.04 -15.87 6.02
CA VAL A 55 -8.74 -16.20 5.44
C VAL A 55 -7.58 -15.46 6.11
N PHE A 56 -7.84 -14.80 7.25
CA PHE A 56 -6.89 -13.91 7.90
C PHE A 56 -5.56 -14.60 8.22
N ALA A 57 -5.62 -15.77 8.87
CA ALA A 57 -4.42 -16.51 9.27
C ALA A 57 -3.59 -16.97 8.07
N ALA A 58 -4.24 -17.45 7.00
CA ALA A 58 -3.56 -17.86 5.78
C ALA A 58 -2.91 -16.66 5.06
N LEU A 59 -3.61 -15.52 5.01
CA LEU A 59 -3.09 -14.29 4.43
C LEU A 59 -1.94 -13.70 5.24
N GLU A 60 -1.96 -13.81 6.57
CA GLU A 60 -0.86 -13.41 7.44
C GLU A 60 0.39 -14.26 7.18
N ARG A 61 0.24 -15.59 7.13
CA ARG A 61 1.35 -16.49 6.76
C ARG A 61 1.90 -16.18 5.38
N LEU A 62 1.03 -15.93 4.40
CA LEU A 62 1.43 -15.53 3.05
C LEU A 62 2.20 -14.21 3.07
N ALA A 63 1.73 -13.18 3.79
CA ALA A 63 2.39 -11.88 3.85
C ALA A 63 3.83 -11.98 4.38
N HIS A 64 4.05 -12.81 5.40
CA HIS A 64 5.38 -13.09 5.96
C HIS A 64 6.31 -13.86 5.03
N ARG A 65 5.75 -14.73 4.19
CA ARG A 65 6.51 -15.66 3.33
C ARG A 65 6.59 -15.22 1.88
N ALA A 66 5.93 -14.13 1.50
CA ALA A 66 5.87 -13.66 0.12
C ALA A 66 7.29 -13.38 -0.43
N GLY A 67 7.53 -13.76 -1.68
CA GLY A 67 8.81 -13.49 -2.36
C GLY A 67 9.07 -12.00 -2.56
N GLU A 68 7.99 -11.21 -2.61
CA GLU A 68 8.02 -9.76 -2.57
C GLU A 68 7.10 -9.27 -1.47
N ALA A 69 7.66 -8.61 -0.47
CA ALA A 69 6.90 -8.04 0.62
C ALA A 69 5.99 -6.90 0.14
N ASN A 70 4.76 -6.88 0.63
CA ASN A 70 3.86 -5.74 0.49
C ASN A 70 3.06 -5.53 1.77
N VAL A 71 3.57 -4.69 2.66
CA VAL A 71 2.92 -4.37 3.94
C VAL A 71 1.50 -3.81 3.77
N PHE A 72 1.18 -3.22 2.61
CA PHE A 72 -0.15 -2.65 2.36
C PHE A 72 -1.21 -3.72 2.11
N PHE A 73 -0.80 -4.96 1.79
CA PHE A 73 -1.69 -6.11 1.61
C PHE A 73 -1.68 -7.06 2.81
N GLU A 74 -0.97 -6.74 3.90
CA GLU A 74 -1.11 -7.44 5.18
C GLU A 74 -2.57 -7.41 5.64
N PRO A 75 -3.10 -8.51 6.20
CA PRO A 75 -4.51 -8.64 6.52
C PRO A 75 -4.98 -7.56 7.51
N THR A 76 -4.17 -7.25 8.52
CA THR A 76 -4.45 -6.16 9.48
C THR A 76 -4.57 -4.80 8.79
N VAL A 77 -3.72 -4.54 7.79
CA VAL A 77 -3.71 -3.27 7.05
C VAL A 77 -4.93 -3.17 6.15
N LEU A 78 -5.28 -4.25 5.45
CA LEU A 78 -6.50 -4.31 4.63
C LEU A 78 -7.76 -4.12 5.48
N GLU A 79 -7.87 -4.81 6.62
CA GLU A 79 -9.00 -4.63 7.54
C GLU A 79 -9.11 -3.19 8.07
N ALA A 80 -7.99 -2.62 8.50
CA ALA A 80 -7.96 -1.24 8.99
C ALA A 80 -8.36 -0.27 7.87
N ALA A 81 -7.89 -0.50 6.64
CA ALA A 81 -8.21 0.32 5.49
C ALA A 81 -9.68 0.21 5.07
N MET A 82 -10.31 -0.96 5.22
CA MET A 82 -11.72 -1.14 4.90
C MET A 82 -12.64 -0.32 5.80
N ALA A 83 -12.28 -0.17 7.09
CA ALA A 83 -13.03 0.64 8.04
C ALA A 83 -13.08 2.13 7.64
N GLU A 84 -12.19 2.56 6.75
CA GLU A 84 -12.08 3.93 6.23
C GLU A 84 -12.95 4.17 4.99
N VAL A 85 -13.45 3.10 4.35
CA VAL A 85 -14.20 3.20 3.09
C VAL A 85 -15.70 3.19 3.36
N ARG A 86 -16.42 4.16 2.79
CA ARG A 86 -17.88 4.29 2.97
C ARG A 86 -18.68 3.11 2.40
N ARG A 87 -18.13 2.36 1.44
CA ARG A 87 -18.78 1.22 0.78
C ARG A 87 -17.76 0.14 0.40
N THR A 88 -17.90 -1.04 0.98
CA THR A 88 -17.04 -2.21 0.71
C THR A 88 -17.60 -3.15 -0.37
N LYS A 89 -18.86 -2.98 -0.81
CA LYS A 89 -19.55 -3.86 -1.78
C LYS A 89 -18.88 -4.01 -3.16
N GLY A 90 -17.83 -3.24 -3.45
CA GLY A 90 -17.03 -3.34 -4.67
C GLY A 90 -15.63 -3.91 -4.46
N LEU A 91 -15.29 -4.32 -3.24
CA LEU A 91 -13.96 -4.80 -2.84
C LEU A 91 -13.99 -6.32 -2.66
N PHE A 92 -13.02 -6.99 -3.26
CA PHE A 92 -12.86 -8.44 -3.23
C PHE A 92 -11.40 -8.80 -2.98
N LEU A 93 -11.16 -10.04 -2.59
CA LEU A 93 -9.84 -10.62 -2.45
C LEU A 93 -9.74 -11.81 -3.40
N VAL A 94 -8.80 -11.76 -4.33
CA VAL A 94 -8.44 -12.90 -5.17
C VAL A 94 -7.44 -13.74 -4.40
N LEU A 95 -7.71 -15.01 -4.25
CA LEU A 95 -6.92 -15.99 -3.51
C LEU A 95 -6.58 -17.14 -4.46
N VAL A 96 -5.32 -17.58 -4.46
CA VAL A 96 -4.87 -18.78 -5.16
C VAL A 96 -4.23 -19.71 -4.15
N TRP A 97 -4.82 -20.89 -4.00
CA TRP A 97 -4.37 -21.96 -3.13
C TRP A 97 -3.56 -22.97 -3.92
N ASP A 98 -2.50 -23.51 -3.30
CA ASP A 98 -1.72 -24.66 -3.72
C ASP A 98 -2.18 -25.87 -2.89
N ASP A 99 -3.02 -26.69 -3.48
CA ASP A 99 -3.59 -27.91 -2.87
C ASP A 99 -2.55 -29.04 -2.81
N ALA A 100 -1.43 -28.94 -3.55
CA ALA A 100 -0.33 -29.89 -3.51
C ALA A 100 0.83 -29.43 -2.61
N GLY A 101 0.80 -28.18 -2.15
CA GLY A 101 1.85 -27.53 -1.37
C GLY A 101 1.65 -27.57 0.14
N GLY A 102 0.67 -28.34 0.64
CA GLY A 102 0.44 -28.56 2.06
C GLY A 102 1.73 -28.96 2.79
N ASP A 103 2.06 -28.25 3.86
CA ASP A 103 3.20 -28.59 4.72
C ASP A 103 2.64 -29.34 5.93
N GLU A 104 3.03 -30.61 6.10
CA GLU A 104 2.59 -31.46 7.22
C GLU A 104 2.89 -30.80 8.59
N THR A 105 3.84 -29.86 8.64
CA THR A 105 4.20 -29.14 9.87
C THR A 105 3.21 -28.05 10.28
N ASP A 106 2.41 -27.50 9.37
CA ASP A 106 1.47 -26.38 9.65
C ASP A 106 0.01 -26.86 9.80
N GLY A 107 -0.24 -28.17 9.63
CA GLY A 107 -1.56 -28.80 9.80
C GLY A 107 -2.61 -28.42 8.75
N ASP A 108 -2.25 -27.61 7.75
CA ASP A 108 -3.13 -27.18 6.67
C ASP A 108 -2.97 -28.11 5.44
N GLU A 109 -4.07 -28.72 4.99
CA GLU A 109 -4.12 -29.54 3.77
C GLU A 109 -3.81 -28.74 2.48
N ARG A 110 -3.82 -27.41 2.53
CA ARG A 110 -3.61 -26.51 1.39
C ARG A 110 -2.89 -25.22 1.82
N VAL A 111 -2.04 -24.68 0.97
CA VAL A 111 -1.28 -23.44 1.26
C VAL A 111 -1.78 -22.29 0.40
N LEU A 112 -1.96 -21.09 0.97
CA LEU A 112 -2.28 -19.91 0.20
C LEU A 112 -1.04 -19.44 -0.58
N ALA A 113 -1.00 -19.70 -1.89
CA ALA A 113 0.14 -19.42 -2.75
C ALA A 113 0.21 -17.96 -3.21
N GLY A 114 -0.93 -17.27 -3.28
CA GLY A 114 -0.92 -15.85 -3.53
C GLY A 114 -2.27 -15.17 -3.32
N ALA A 115 -2.24 -13.86 -3.11
CA ALA A 115 -3.41 -13.06 -2.87
C ALA A 115 -3.24 -11.62 -3.39
N MET A 116 -4.33 -11.04 -3.89
CA MET A 116 -4.41 -9.60 -4.14
C MET A 116 -5.82 -9.05 -3.93
N PRO A 117 -5.97 -7.89 -3.27
CA PRO A 117 -7.26 -7.22 -3.17
C PRO A 117 -7.58 -6.52 -4.50
N ILE A 118 -8.81 -6.66 -4.97
CA ILE A 118 -9.31 -6.02 -6.19
C ILE A 118 -10.56 -5.19 -5.92
N GLU A 119 -10.77 -4.18 -6.76
CA GLU A 119 -11.93 -3.29 -6.74
C GLU A 119 -12.61 -3.29 -8.11
N LEU A 120 -13.95 -3.32 -8.10
CA LEU A 120 -14.77 -3.04 -9.27
C LEU A 120 -14.91 -1.52 -9.50
N ALA A 121 -14.04 -0.95 -10.34
CA ALA A 121 -14.03 0.47 -10.69
C ALA A 121 -15.10 0.80 -11.75
N ARG A 122 -16.35 1.05 -11.32
CA ARG A 122 -17.54 1.17 -12.19
C ARG A 122 -17.52 2.31 -13.22
N HIS A 123 -16.60 3.28 -13.10
CA HIS A 123 -16.50 4.43 -14.00
C HIS A 123 -15.03 4.81 -14.30
N ARG A 124 -14.17 3.82 -14.53
CA ARG A 124 -12.72 4.04 -14.69
C ARG A 124 -12.40 5.02 -15.81
N TRP A 125 -13.00 4.82 -16.97
CA TRP A 125 -12.80 5.61 -18.20
C TRP A 125 -14.08 6.33 -18.65
N GLY A 126 -14.84 6.84 -17.68
CA GLY A 126 -16.12 7.52 -17.93
C GLY A 126 -17.32 6.72 -17.44
N PRO A 127 -18.55 7.20 -17.68
CA PRO A 127 -19.76 6.65 -17.06
C PRO A 127 -20.06 5.19 -17.48
N TRP A 128 -19.61 4.75 -18.65
CA TRP A 128 -19.99 3.45 -19.22
C TRP A 128 -18.90 2.38 -19.15
N LEU A 129 -17.66 2.75 -18.82
CA LEU A 129 -16.51 1.86 -18.92
C LEU A 129 -15.97 1.53 -17.53
N SER A 130 -16.25 0.29 -17.13
CA SER A 130 -15.73 -0.30 -15.90
C SER A 130 -14.42 -1.03 -16.13
N ALA A 131 -13.59 -1.09 -15.10
CA ALA A 131 -12.41 -1.95 -15.05
C ALA A 131 -12.38 -2.69 -13.71
N THR A 132 -11.67 -3.82 -13.69
CA THR A 132 -11.17 -4.39 -12.44
C THR A 132 -9.85 -3.69 -12.17
N GLN A 133 -9.57 -3.30 -10.93
CA GLN A 133 -8.27 -2.75 -10.57
C GLN A 133 -7.81 -3.36 -9.26
N VAL A 134 -6.50 -3.43 -9.03
CA VAL A 134 -5.99 -3.72 -7.69
C VAL A 134 -6.47 -2.63 -6.73
N TRP A 135 -6.96 -3.01 -5.57
CA TRP A 135 -7.44 -2.04 -4.60
C TRP A 135 -6.23 -1.42 -3.87
N ASN A 136 -5.91 -0.18 -4.25
CA ASN A 136 -4.91 0.62 -3.56
C ASN A 136 -5.62 1.59 -2.60
N HIS A 137 -5.68 1.22 -1.30
CA HIS A 137 -6.28 2.05 -0.28
C HIS A 137 -5.47 3.34 -0.05
N ARG A 138 -6.07 4.32 0.62
CA ARG A 138 -5.48 5.67 0.74
C ARG A 138 -4.09 5.71 1.41
N MET A 139 -3.74 4.71 2.20
CA MET A 139 -2.44 4.62 2.89
C MET A 139 -1.45 3.68 2.17
N GLY A 140 -1.88 3.04 1.09
CA GLY A 140 -1.07 2.15 0.26
C GLY A 140 -0.30 2.92 -0.82
N VAL A 141 0.96 2.54 -1.03
CA VAL A 141 1.80 3.09 -2.11
C VAL A 141 2.36 2.02 -3.05
N ARG A 142 2.06 0.74 -2.80
CA ARG A 142 2.42 -0.39 -3.66
C ARG A 142 1.19 -1.25 -3.92
N GLY A 143 1.14 -1.85 -5.10
CA GLY A 143 0.08 -2.78 -5.49
C GLY A 143 0.60 -4.15 -5.94
N THR A 144 1.83 -4.51 -5.57
CA THR A 144 2.40 -5.84 -5.84
C THR A 144 1.58 -6.90 -5.11
N PRO A 145 1.05 -7.92 -5.81
CA PRO A 145 0.38 -9.06 -5.15
C PRO A 145 1.30 -9.76 -4.15
N LEU A 146 0.74 -10.32 -3.09
CA LEU A 146 1.47 -11.23 -2.23
C LEU A 146 1.52 -12.59 -2.90
N ILE A 147 2.70 -13.09 -3.22
CA ILE A 147 2.87 -14.39 -3.88
C ILE A 147 4.04 -15.12 -3.23
N LEU A 148 3.87 -16.41 -2.94
CA LEU A 148 4.96 -17.26 -2.47
C LEU A 148 6.05 -17.39 -3.55
N PRO A 149 7.34 -17.46 -3.15
CA PRO A 149 8.44 -17.69 -4.07
C PRO A 149 8.21 -18.92 -4.95
N GLY A 150 8.49 -18.79 -6.24
CA GLY A 150 8.32 -19.83 -7.25
C GLY A 150 6.87 -20.05 -7.72
N ARG A 151 5.88 -19.32 -7.18
CA ARG A 151 4.45 -19.51 -7.51
C ARG A 151 3.87 -18.41 -8.41
N GLY A 152 4.68 -17.45 -8.85
CA GLY A 152 4.27 -16.31 -9.68
C GLY A 152 3.43 -16.68 -10.92
N THR A 153 3.86 -17.66 -11.72
CA THR A 153 3.11 -18.01 -12.94
C THR A 153 1.75 -18.64 -12.62
N ALA A 154 1.72 -19.62 -11.71
CA ALA A 154 0.49 -20.30 -11.32
C ALA A 154 -0.51 -19.29 -10.74
N PHE A 155 -0.06 -18.41 -9.84
CA PHE A 155 -0.89 -17.34 -9.29
C PHE A 155 -1.59 -16.55 -10.40
N TRP A 156 -0.84 -16.00 -11.37
CA TRP A 156 -1.44 -15.17 -12.41
C TRP A 156 -2.38 -15.94 -13.34
N MET A 157 -2.06 -17.18 -13.71
CA MET A 157 -2.94 -18.00 -14.54
C MET A 157 -4.30 -18.19 -13.87
N HIS A 158 -4.30 -18.73 -12.64
CA HIS A 158 -5.53 -19.04 -11.91
C HIS A 158 -6.28 -17.79 -11.46
N ALA A 159 -5.57 -16.72 -11.07
CA ALA A 159 -6.21 -15.44 -10.73
C ALA A 159 -6.94 -14.83 -11.93
N LEU A 160 -6.33 -14.80 -13.12
CA LEU A 160 -6.94 -14.23 -14.32
C LEU A 160 -8.13 -15.08 -14.79
N ASP A 161 -8.04 -16.41 -14.70
CA ASP A 161 -9.14 -17.33 -14.99
C ASP A 161 -10.32 -17.09 -14.03
N ALA A 162 -10.06 -17.00 -12.73
CA ALA A 162 -11.11 -16.75 -11.73
C ALA A 162 -11.78 -15.38 -11.94
N ILE A 163 -11.01 -14.32 -12.22
CA ILE A 163 -11.56 -12.99 -12.51
C ILE A 163 -12.45 -13.03 -13.76
N ALA A 164 -12.03 -13.73 -14.81
CA ALA A 164 -12.82 -13.89 -16.02
C ALA A 164 -14.11 -14.69 -15.77
N ALA A 165 -14.01 -15.83 -15.08
CA ALA A 165 -15.14 -16.73 -14.78
C ALA A 165 -16.18 -16.09 -13.85
N ALA A 166 -15.74 -15.28 -12.89
CA ALA A 166 -16.61 -14.51 -12.01
C ALA A 166 -17.30 -13.33 -12.73
N GLY A 167 -17.00 -13.10 -14.01
CA GLY A 167 -17.67 -12.08 -14.83
C GLY A 167 -17.24 -10.65 -14.51
N PHE A 168 -16.04 -10.45 -13.95
CA PHE A 168 -15.46 -9.11 -13.78
C PHE A 168 -15.18 -8.45 -15.15
N PRO A 169 -15.07 -7.10 -15.18
CA PRO A 169 -14.63 -6.40 -16.37
C PRO A 169 -13.34 -6.97 -16.94
N ARG A 170 -13.21 -6.90 -18.26
CA ARG A 170 -12.13 -7.55 -19.02
C ARG A 170 -10.73 -7.08 -18.69
N ILE A 171 -10.61 -5.81 -18.36
CA ILE A 171 -9.32 -5.22 -18.07
C ILE A 171 -9.11 -5.25 -16.57
N LEU A 172 -8.06 -5.94 -16.13
CA LEU A 172 -7.47 -5.80 -14.82
C LEU A 172 -6.38 -4.74 -14.89
N LEU A 173 -6.45 -3.75 -14.01
CA LEU A 173 -5.46 -2.69 -13.90
C LEU A 173 -4.70 -2.84 -12.59
N MET A 174 -3.42 -3.20 -12.68
CA MET A 174 -2.49 -3.13 -11.57
C MET A 174 -1.96 -1.71 -11.44
N HIS A 175 -1.83 -1.23 -10.19
CA HIS A 175 -1.23 0.06 -9.88
C HIS A 175 0.03 -0.14 -9.05
N THR A 176 1.11 0.58 -9.37
CA THR A 176 2.33 0.62 -8.55
C THR A 176 2.86 -0.77 -8.18
N MET A 177 2.82 -1.72 -9.12
CA MET A 177 3.38 -3.06 -8.96
C MET A 177 4.87 -3.03 -9.28
N LYS A 178 5.73 -3.68 -8.49
CA LYS A 178 7.17 -3.70 -8.75
C LYS A 178 7.45 -4.26 -10.16
N ALA A 179 8.21 -3.51 -10.96
CA ALA A 179 8.36 -3.73 -12.41
C ALA A 179 9.40 -4.80 -12.75
N ASP A 180 10.34 -5.08 -11.85
CA ASP A 180 11.40 -6.07 -12.00
C ASP A 180 11.27 -7.23 -10.99
N GLY A 181 10.10 -7.34 -10.37
CA GLY A 181 9.75 -8.34 -9.37
C GLY A 181 9.46 -9.73 -9.94
N GLU A 182 9.38 -10.71 -9.04
CA GLU A 182 8.89 -12.05 -9.36
C GLU A 182 7.43 -12.04 -9.80
N ALA A 183 6.59 -11.18 -9.23
CA ALA A 183 5.22 -10.99 -9.63
C ALA A 183 5.13 -10.53 -11.10
N MET A 184 6.01 -9.64 -11.56
CA MET A 184 6.05 -9.22 -12.97
C MET A 184 6.51 -10.35 -13.89
N ARG A 185 7.60 -11.05 -13.53
CA ARG A 185 8.06 -12.22 -14.30
C ARG A 185 7.00 -13.33 -14.38
N GLY A 186 6.27 -13.54 -13.29
CA GLY A 186 5.15 -14.47 -13.23
C GLY A 186 4.02 -14.06 -14.17
N LEU A 187 3.70 -12.76 -14.25
CA LEU A 187 2.69 -12.23 -15.17
C LEU A 187 3.12 -12.42 -16.63
N GLU A 188 4.37 -12.12 -16.95
CA GLU A 188 4.94 -12.31 -18.30
C GLU A 188 4.85 -13.78 -18.72
N ALA A 189 5.28 -14.70 -17.87
CA ALA A 189 5.20 -16.13 -18.14
C ALA A 189 3.74 -16.63 -18.25
N ALA A 190 2.84 -16.19 -17.37
CA ALA A 190 1.42 -16.56 -17.40
C ALA A 190 0.71 -16.07 -18.67
N THR A 191 1.00 -14.84 -19.09
CA THR A 191 0.38 -14.24 -20.28
C THR A 191 0.87 -14.91 -21.57
N GLN A 192 2.15 -15.26 -21.65
CA GLN A 192 2.69 -16.08 -22.75
C GLN A 192 2.04 -17.47 -22.81
N ARG A 193 1.91 -18.17 -21.68
CA ARG A 193 1.34 -19.53 -21.62
C ARG A 193 -0.15 -19.59 -21.96
N SER A 194 -0.89 -18.52 -21.71
CA SER A 194 -2.35 -18.49 -21.84
C SER A 194 -2.87 -17.60 -22.97
N ASP A 195 -1.97 -17.17 -23.88
CA ASP A 195 -2.27 -16.29 -25.01
C ASP A 195 -3.07 -15.03 -24.59
N ARG A 196 -2.59 -14.41 -23.51
CA ARG A 196 -3.13 -13.15 -22.96
C ARG A 196 -2.20 -12.00 -23.27
N HIS A 197 -2.79 -10.81 -23.31
CA HIS A 197 -2.07 -9.58 -23.58
C HIS A 197 -2.03 -8.71 -22.33
N PHE A 198 -0.91 -8.03 -22.11
CA PHE A 198 -0.78 -6.95 -21.14
C PHE A 198 -0.06 -5.76 -21.77
N SER A 199 -0.20 -4.59 -21.16
CA SER A 199 0.50 -3.37 -21.56
C SER A 199 0.89 -2.56 -20.33
N VAL A 200 2.16 -2.17 -20.24
CA VAL A 200 2.65 -1.25 -19.21
C VAL A 200 2.36 0.17 -19.66
N VAL A 201 1.56 0.90 -18.87
CA VAL A 201 1.08 2.23 -19.25
C VAL A 201 1.78 3.37 -18.53
N ASN A 202 2.51 3.07 -17.46
CA ASN A 202 3.23 4.04 -16.66
C ASN A 202 4.33 3.34 -15.85
N HIS A 203 5.47 4.02 -15.72
CA HIS A 203 6.55 3.66 -14.80
C HIS A 203 6.69 4.78 -13.76
N THR A 204 6.99 4.43 -12.53
CA THR A 204 7.12 5.36 -11.41
C THR A 204 8.26 4.89 -10.54
N PRO A 205 9.46 5.46 -10.71
CA PRO A 205 10.60 5.11 -9.88
C PRO A 205 10.33 5.50 -8.44
N TYR A 206 10.76 4.65 -7.52
CA TYR A 206 10.67 4.88 -6.09
C TYR A 206 12.00 4.58 -5.41
N ILE A 207 12.22 5.20 -4.25
CA ILE A 207 13.47 5.05 -3.52
C ILE A 207 13.39 3.78 -2.68
N SER A 208 14.34 2.89 -2.88
CA SER A 208 14.48 1.62 -2.18
C SER A 208 15.89 1.48 -1.64
N LEU A 209 16.12 0.49 -0.79
CA LEU A 209 17.41 0.15 -0.23
C LEU A 209 17.65 -1.34 -0.41
N ASN A 210 18.77 -1.69 -1.03
CA ASN A 210 19.27 -3.05 -1.12
C ASN A 210 20.78 -2.97 -1.30
N THR A 211 21.54 -3.45 -0.32
CA THR A 211 23.00 -3.29 -0.32
C THR A 211 23.67 -4.43 0.45
N ASP A 212 24.87 -4.80 0.01
CA ASP A 212 25.75 -5.73 0.71
C ASP A 212 26.78 -5.00 1.61
N LEU A 213 26.74 -3.67 1.64
CA LEU A 213 27.59 -2.85 2.51
C LEU A 213 27.05 -2.84 3.94
N ASP A 214 27.93 -2.61 4.93
CA ASP A 214 27.47 -2.22 6.27
C ASP A 214 26.87 -0.81 6.26
N GLY A 215 26.06 -0.46 7.26
CA GLY A 215 25.28 0.76 7.27
C GLY A 215 26.13 2.04 7.26
N GLU A 216 27.33 2.00 7.83
CA GLU A 216 28.24 3.14 7.87
C GLU A 216 28.96 3.33 6.53
N ALA A 217 29.45 2.24 5.94
CA ALA A 217 30.04 2.21 4.61
C ALA A 217 29.01 2.64 3.55
N TYR A 218 27.78 2.15 3.68
CA TYR A 218 26.67 2.51 2.80
C TYR A 218 26.37 4.02 2.84
N LEU A 219 26.23 4.60 4.02
CA LEU A 219 25.96 6.04 4.16
C LEU A 219 27.11 6.89 3.58
N LYS A 220 28.37 6.46 3.74
CA LYS A 220 29.52 7.15 3.15
C LYS A 220 29.59 7.01 1.63
N ALA A 221 29.11 5.90 1.09
CA ALA A 221 29.06 5.66 -0.36
C ALA A 221 27.92 6.42 -1.04
N SER A 222 26.72 6.40 -0.44
CA SER A 222 25.53 7.09 -0.95
C SER A 222 25.62 8.60 -0.80
N LEU A 223 26.20 9.09 0.30
CA LEU A 223 26.38 10.51 0.54
C LEU A 223 27.74 11.00 0.03
N SER A 224 27.77 12.15 -0.67
CA SER A 224 29.04 12.84 -0.90
C SER A 224 29.76 13.08 0.44
N ALA A 225 31.09 12.96 0.48
CA ALA A 225 31.89 13.19 1.69
C ALA A 225 31.62 14.56 2.33
N ARG A 226 31.30 15.58 1.52
CA ARG A 226 30.89 16.91 1.99
C ARG A 226 29.55 16.87 2.74
N ARG A 227 28.55 16.16 2.21
CA ARG A 227 27.22 16.05 2.84
C ARG A 227 27.29 15.22 4.11
N TYR A 228 27.97 14.08 4.10
CA TYR A 228 28.19 13.26 5.29
C TYR A 228 28.82 14.08 6.43
N ARG A 229 29.96 14.76 6.18
CA ARG A 229 30.61 15.63 7.18
C ARG A 229 29.72 16.77 7.66
N ARG A 230 28.87 17.33 6.78
CA ARG A 230 27.92 18.37 7.15
C ARG A 230 26.85 17.84 8.11
N SER A 231 26.35 16.63 7.88
CA SER A 231 25.39 15.97 8.77
C SER A 231 25.98 15.71 10.15
N GLU A 232 27.21 15.18 10.22
CA GLU A 232 27.91 14.97 11.50
C GLU A 232 28.12 16.29 12.25
N LYS A 233 28.58 17.34 11.56
CA LYS A 233 28.69 18.68 12.15
C LYS A 233 27.35 19.24 12.63
N ALA A 234 26.26 18.97 11.90
CA ALA A 234 24.92 19.39 12.30
C ALA A 234 24.46 18.66 13.58
N ARG A 235 24.74 17.36 13.68
CA ARG A 235 24.51 16.55 14.88
C ARG A 235 25.29 17.07 16.08
N GLU A 236 26.60 17.29 15.93
CA GLU A 236 27.44 17.90 16.98
C GLU A 236 26.93 19.28 17.41
N SER A 237 26.52 20.11 16.45
CA SER A 237 26.03 21.45 16.75
C SER A 237 24.69 21.44 17.49
N LEU A 238 23.82 20.48 17.18
CA LEU A 238 22.59 20.26 17.92
C LEU A 238 22.89 19.75 19.34
N GLY A 239 23.83 18.81 19.51
CA GLY A 239 24.26 18.31 20.81
C GLY A 239 24.98 19.34 21.70
N LYS A 240 25.40 20.49 21.14
CA LYS A 240 25.89 21.63 21.93
C LYS A 240 24.76 22.47 22.55
N THR A 241 23.51 22.27 22.12
CA THR A 241 22.36 23.02 22.60
C THR A 241 21.63 22.36 23.77
N GLY A 242 21.95 21.10 24.07
CA GLY A 242 21.33 20.28 25.12
C GLY A 242 21.79 18.83 25.03
N VAL A 243 21.26 17.96 25.89
CA VAL A 243 21.57 16.52 25.90
C VAL A 243 20.85 15.86 24.72
N LEU A 244 21.63 15.43 23.71
CA LEU A 244 21.11 14.80 22.50
C LEU A 244 21.20 13.27 22.61
N GLU A 245 20.07 12.58 22.60
CA GLU A 245 19.98 11.12 22.72
C GLU A 245 19.27 10.49 21.52
N ARG A 246 19.65 9.26 21.20
CA ARG A 246 18.93 8.41 20.26
C ARG A 246 18.21 7.32 21.04
N LYS A 247 16.92 7.14 20.77
CA LYS A 247 16.12 6.06 21.36
C LYS A 247 15.43 5.26 20.27
N LEU A 248 15.29 3.97 20.54
CA LEU A 248 14.59 3.03 19.70
C LEU A 248 13.56 2.29 20.56
N TYR A 249 12.31 2.32 20.12
CA TYR A 249 11.20 1.63 20.76
C TYR A 249 10.72 0.50 19.86
N THR A 250 10.76 -0.73 20.35
CA THR A 250 10.36 -1.95 19.59
C THR A 250 9.37 -2.84 20.31
N THR A 251 9.20 -2.68 21.63
CA THR A 251 8.27 -3.51 22.41
C THR A 251 6.85 -2.97 22.35
N GLU A 252 5.85 -3.84 22.49
CA GLU A 252 4.43 -3.45 22.50
C GLU A 252 4.13 -2.31 23.49
N SER A 253 4.69 -2.39 24.69
CA SER A 253 4.49 -1.39 25.76
C SER A 253 5.10 -0.03 25.45
N GLU A 254 6.14 0.03 24.61
CA GLU A 254 6.89 1.26 24.32
C GLU A 254 6.45 1.90 23.00
N VAL A 255 6.15 1.09 21.98
CA VAL A 255 5.85 1.56 20.63
C VAL A 255 4.60 2.44 20.60
N LEU A 256 3.51 2.05 21.27
CA LEU A 256 2.28 2.83 21.23
C LEU A 256 2.43 4.23 21.87
N PRO A 257 3.00 4.36 23.09
CA PRO A 257 3.34 5.67 23.64
C PRO A 257 4.24 6.51 22.73
N ALA A 258 5.30 5.92 22.17
CA ALA A 258 6.20 6.61 21.24
C ALA A 258 5.47 7.05 19.96
N PHE A 259 4.56 6.22 19.44
CA PHE A 259 3.74 6.57 18.28
C PHE A 259 2.79 7.73 18.58
N CYS A 260 2.21 7.81 19.78
CA CYS A 260 1.42 8.97 20.21
C CYS A 260 2.26 10.26 20.24
N GLN A 261 3.51 10.20 20.73
CA GLN A 261 4.43 11.35 20.66
C GLN A 261 4.75 11.74 19.21
N PHE A 262 4.93 10.76 18.32
CA PHE A 262 5.11 11.02 16.89
C PHE A 262 3.91 11.79 16.30
N LEU A 263 2.69 11.38 16.67
CA LEU A 263 1.46 12.02 16.21
C LEU A 263 1.36 13.48 16.66
N GLU A 264 1.74 13.78 17.91
CA GLU A 264 1.82 15.14 18.44
C GLU A 264 2.85 15.99 17.70
N LEU A 265 4.06 15.45 17.50
CA LEU A 265 5.13 16.11 16.75
C LEU A 265 4.72 16.40 15.29
N GLU A 266 4.07 15.44 14.62
CA GLU A 266 3.56 15.63 13.27
C GLU A 266 2.51 16.75 13.19
N ALA A 267 1.61 16.80 14.19
CA ALA A 267 0.56 17.80 14.25
C ALA A 267 1.04 19.20 14.65
N ALA A 268 2.20 19.32 15.29
CA ALA A 268 2.85 20.60 15.56
C ALA A 268 3.55 21.20 14.31
N GLY A 269 3.98 20.35 13.37
CA GLY A 269 4.70 20.75 12.16
C GLY A 269 3.81 21.25 11.00
N TRP A 270 4.41 21.30 9.80
CA TRP A 270 3.81 21.79 8.56
C TRP A 270 2.52 21.04 8.19
N LYS A 271 2.48 19.72 8.45
CA LYS A 271 1.28 18.91 8.23
C LYS A 271 0.12 19.30 9.14
N GLY A 272 0.42 19.75 10.36
CA GLY A 272 -0.56 20.34 11.25
C GLY A 272 -1.16 21.61 10.66
N ARG A 273 -0.30 22.53 10.21
CA ARG A 273 -0.71 23.80 9.58
C ARG A 273 -1.51 23.60 8.29
N GLU A 274 -1.18 22.59 7.50
CA GLU A 274 -1.90 22.24 6.27
C GLU A 274 -3.18 21.42 6.51
N GLY A 275 -3.47 21.03 7.76
CA GLY A 275 -4.61 20.17 8.10
C GLY A 275 -4.47 18.73 7.57
N THR A 276 -3.25 18.32 7.22
CA THR A 276 -2.97 17.00 6.64
C THR A 276 -2.45 15.98 7.65
N ALA A 277 -2.07 16.42 8.85
CA ALA A 277 -1.60 15.58 9.96
C ALA A 277 -2.61 14.49 10.35
N ILE A 278 -2.08 13.34 10.80
CA ILE A 278 -2.90 12.17 11.16
C ILE A 278 -3.88 12.51 12.29
N LEU A 279 -3.43 13.22 13.34
CA LEU A 279 -4.30 13.64 14.46
C LEU A 279 -5.51 14.47 14.04
N ARG A 280 -5.48 15.13 12.88
CA ARG A 280 -6.60 15.94 12.38
C ARG A 280 -7.63 15.14 11.59
N LYS A 281 -7.40 13.84 11.38
CA LYS A 281 -8.22 12.97 10.53
C LYS A 281 -8.64 11.72 11.32
N PRO A 282 -9.85 11.70 11.92
CA PRO A 282 -10.29 10.62 12.81
C PRO A 282 -10.16 9.23 12.19
N ASP A 283 -10.52 9.12 10.92
CA ASP A 283 -10.44 7.87 10.16
C ASP A 283 -8.95 7.41 10.09
N ALA A 284 -8.06 8.28 9.59
CA ALA A 284 -6.63 7.96 9.51
C ALA A 284 -6.00 7.63 10.87
N LEU A 285 -6.42 8.30 11.95
CA LEU A 285 -5.95 8.02 13.30
C LEU A 285 -6.36 6.60 13.75
N ARG A 286 -7.62 6.20 13.55
CA ARG A 286 -8.08 4.85 13.86
C ARG A 286 -7.32 3.79 13.06
N PHE A 287 -7.09 4.06 11.77
CA PHE A 287 -6.28 3.20 10.91
C PHE A 287 -4.89 2.97 11.52
N PHE A 288 -4.14 4.04 11.79
CA PHE A 288 -2.76 3.90 12.26
C PHE A 288 -2.69 3.29 13.65
N LEU A 289 -3.57 3.65 14.59
CA LEU A 289 -3.58 3.05 15.92
C LEU A 289 -3.83 1.54 15.86
N LYS A 290 -4.79 1.08 15.04
CA LYS A 290 -5.06 -0.36 14.88
C LYS A 290 -3.85 -1.10 14.30
N VAL A 291 -3.24 -0.55 13.24
CA VAL A 291 -2.11 -1.21 12.57
C VAL A 291 -0.87 -1.22 13.48
N ILE A 292 -0.49 -0.08 14.05
CA ILE A 292 0.71 0.04 14.89
C ILE A 292 0.59 -0.85 16.13
N ALA A 293 -0.57 -0.90 16.80
CA ALA A 293 -0.77 -1.80 17.93
C ALA A 293 -0.57 -3.28 17.55
N THR A 294 -1.03 -3.67 16.37
CA THR A 294 -0.94 -5.07 15.91
C THR A 294 0.48 -5.43 15.50
N PHE A 295 1.17 -4.54 14.80
CA PHE A 295 2.57 -4.77 14.46
C PHE A 295 3.45 -4.73 15.70
N ALA A 296 3.13 -3.92 16.72
CA ALA A 296 3.90 -3.86 17.96
C ALA A 296 3.83 -5.19 18.73
N ARG A 297 2.66 -5.85 18.73
CA ARG A 297 2.52 -7.22 19.27
C ARG A 297 3.38 -8.25 18.55
N ARG A 298 3.58 -8.07 17.24
CA ARG A 298 4.37 -8.98 16.39
C ARG A 298 5.87 -8.64 16.39
N GLY A 299 6.27 -7.49 16.92
CA GLY A 299 7.64 -6.97 16.78
C GLY A 299 7.94 -6.40 15.40
N ASP A 300 6.92 -6.16 14.57
CA ASP A 300 7.02 -5.74 13.17
C ASP A 300 6.99 -4.21 12.99
N VAL A 301 7.25 -3.45 14.05
CA VAL A 301 7.25 -1.98 14.04
C VAL A 301 8.29 -1.43 14.99
N GLN A 302 8.85 -0.31 14.60
CA GLN A 302 9.86 0.40 15.34
C GLN A 302 9.66 1.91 15.24
N VAL A 303 9.89 2.58 16.37
CA VAL A 303 9.87 4.04 16.45
C VAL A 303 11.25 4.53 16.86
N ASP A 304 11.95 5.17 15.94
CA ASP A 304 13.26 5.78 16.16
C ASP A 304 13.07 7.24 16.52
N THR A 305 13.76 7.68 17.57
CA THR A 305 13.64 9.05 18.09
C THR A 305 15.01 9.67 18.29
N LEU A 306 15.13 10.93 17.89
CA LEU A 306 16.19 11.84 18.31
C LEU A 306 15.60 12.78 19.35
N GLU A 307 16.12 12.74 20.58
CA GLU A 307 15.63 13.52 21.72
C GLU A 307 16.63 14.60 22.12
N LEU A 308 16.16 15.81 22.41
CA LEU A 308 16.94 16.91 22.98
C LEU A 308 16.37 17.26 24.36
N ASP A 309 17.20 17.11 25.41
CA ASP A 309 16.80 17.29 26.80
C ASP A 309 15.54 16.46 27.16
N GLY A 310 15.51 15.20 26.70
CA GLY A 310 14.41 14.26 26.92
C GLY A 310 13.13 14.54 26.10
N ARG A 311 13.16 15.50 25.16
CA ARG A 311 12.02 15.82 24.28
C ARG A 311 12.28 15.33 22.85
N PRO A 312 11.36 14.59 22.21
CA PRO A 312 11.48 14.20 20.81
C PRO A 312 11.57 15.41 19.86
N VAL A 313 12.69 15.55 19.16
CA VAL A 313 12.92 16.59 18.14
C VAL A 313 12.86 16.05 16.71
N ALA A 314 13.00 14.74 16.54
CA ALA A 314 12.68 14.04 15.30
C ALA A 314 12.32 12.58 15.59
N MET A 315 11.37 12.07 14.82
CA MET A 315 10.84 10.72 14.98
C MET A 315 10.60 10.07 13.62
N SER A 316 10.90 8.78 13.53
CA SER A 316 10.64 7.94 12.36
C SER A 316 9.92 6.67 12.78
N VAL A 317 8.91 6.29 12.01
CA VAL A 317 8.16 5.04 12.21
C VAL A 317 8.41 4.16 11.00
N ALA A 318 9.00 3.00 11.23
CA ALA A 318 9.20 1.97 10.22
C ALA A 318 8.46 0.70 10.62
N VAL A 319 7.99 -0.03 9.63
CA VAL A 319 7.30 -1.32 9.82
C VAL A 319 7.96 -2.38 8.96
N THR A 320 7.88 -3.63 9.38
CA THR A 320 8.48 -4.76 8.68
C THR A 320 7.37 -5.70 8.19
N SER A 321 7.53 -6.23 6.99
CA SER A 321 6.71 -7.33 6.48
C SER A 321 7.64 -8.32 5.78
N GLY A 322 7.63 -9.57 6.22
CA GLY A 322 8.64 -10.55 5.85
C GLY A 322 10.05 -10.03 6.18
N LYS A 323 10.92 -9.93 5.15
CA LYS A 323 12.30 -9.47 5.28
C LYS A 323 12.52 -8.04 4.76
N THR A 324 11.46 -7.23 4.65
CA THR A 324 11.56 -5.88 4.09
C THR A 324 11.03 -4.84 5.06
N ALA A 325 11.84 -3.80 5.31
CA ALA A 325 11.43 -2.65 6.09
C ALA A 325 10.73 -1.59 5.21
N PHE A 326 9.72 -0.93 5.75
CA PHE A 326 8.98 0.15 5.09
C PHE A 326 9.07 1.41 5.96
N CYS A 327 9.77 2.43 5.47
CA CYS A 327 9.93 3.72 6.17
C CYS A 327 8.63 4.53 6.05
N TRP A 328 7.68 4.28 6.95
CA TRP A 328 6.30 4.69 6.72
C TRP A 328 6.05 6.17 7.00
N LYS A 329 6.64 6.70 8.08
CA LYS A 329 6.40 8.07 8.52
C LYS A 329 7.63 8.70 9.17
N THR A 330 7.76 10.01 9.00
CA THR A 330 8.77 10.83 9.67
C THR A 330 8.17 12.19 10.03
N ALA A 331 8.57 12.71 11.18
CA ALA A 331 8.19 14.03 11.70
C ALA A 331 9.39 14.64 12.45
N TYR A 332 9.46 15.97 12.49
CA TYR A 332 10.55 16.67 13.19
C TYR A 332 10.11 18.05 13.66
N GLU A 333 10.83 18.58 14.65
CA GLU A 333 10.62 19.90 15.19
C GLU A 333 11.20 20.96 14.25
N GLU A 334 10.33 21.76 13.64
CA GLU A 334 10.70 22.67 12.56
C GLU A 334 11.53 23.88 13.01
N SER A 335 11.39 24.28 14.28
CA SER A 335 12.23 25.31 14.91
C SER A 335 13.73 24.93 14.84
N LEU A 336 14.02 23.63 14.76
CA LEU A 336 15.35 23.05 14.70
C LEU A 336 15.76 22.64 13.27
N SER A 337 14.99 23.03 12.25
CA SER A 337 15.24 22.70 10.83
C SER A 337 16.66 23.04 10.35
N LYS A 338 17.32 24.06 10.93
CA LYS A 338 18.72 24.41 10.65
C LYS A 338 19.72 23.29 10.95
N TYR A 339 19.37 22.37 11.84
CA TYR A 339 20.16 21.17 12.20
C TYR A 339 19.71 19.93 11.43
N THR A 340 18.64 20.00 10.62
CA THR A 340 18.08 18.88 9.85
C THR A 340 17.83 17.61 10.69
N PRO A 341 17.16 17.70 11.85
CA PRO A 341 17.03 16.56 12.78
C PRO A 341 16.34 15.35 12.15
N GLY A 342 15.32 15.55 11.30
CA GLY A 342 14.71 14.45 10.54
C GLY A 342 15.69 13.72 9.62
N TYR A 343 16.64 14.44 9.02
CA TYR A 343 17.70 13.84 8.19
C TYR A 343 18.64 12.96 9.02
N LEU A 344 19.02 13.46 10.21
CA LEU A 344 19.88 12.72 11.14
C LEU A 344 19.19 11.43 11.60
N THR A 345 17.90 11.50 11.93
CA THR A 345 17.10 10.31 12.30
C THR A 345 17.01 9.31 11.17
N VAL A 346 16.80 9.74 9.92
CA VAL A 346 16.76 8.79 8.78
C VAL A 346 18.12 8.19 8.49
N MET A 347 19.24 8.92 8.66
CA MET A 347 20.58 8.31 8.60
C MET A 347 20.73 7.19 9.64
N ASP A 348 20.27 7.43 10.87
CA ASP A 348 20.31 6.45 11.94
C ASP A 348 19.44 5.22 11.66
N VAL A 349 18.23 5.43 11.14
CA VAL A 349 17.32 4.36 10.68
C VAL A 349 17.97 3.56 9.56
N THR A 350 18.58 4.23 8.58
CA THR A 350 19.25 3.59 7.44
C THR A 350 20.37 2.68 7.92
N ARG A 351 21.26 3.19 8.79
CA ARG A 351 22.38 2.40 9.33
C ARG A 351 21.87 1.12 9.98
N ARG A 352 20.86 1.24 10.84
CA ARG A 352 20.28 0.10 11.55
C ARG A 352 19.57 -0.89 10.62
N ILE A 353 18.82 -0.43 9.62
CA ILE A 353 18.15 -1.31 8.65
C ILE A 353 19.19 -2.13 7.89
N VAL A 354 20.30 -1.50 7.48
CA VAL A 354 21.39 -2.17 6.76
C VAL A 354 22.12 -3.16 7.67
N ASP A 355 22.35 -2.79 8.93
CA ASP A 355 23.07 -3.63 9.90
C ASP A 355 22.20 -4.76 10.49
N ASP A 356 20.89 -4.81 10.19
CA ASP A 356 19.98 -5.85 10.67
C ASP A 356 19.96 -7.06 9.73
N PRO A 357 20.51 -8.23 10.13
CA PRO A 357 20.60 -9.40 9.26
C PRO A 357 19.25 -10.05 8.96
N SER A 358 18.17 -9.68 9.66
CA SER A 358 16.82 -10.16 9.37
C SER A 358 16.17 -9.43 8.19
N ILE A 359 16.72 -8.26 7.81
CA ILE A 359 16.21 -7.41 6.74
C ILE A 359 17.09 -7.54 5.50
N ILE A 360 16.48 -7.82 4.34
CA ILE A 360 17.18 -7.95 3.05
C ILE A 360 16.99 -6.73 2.14
N GLY A 361 16.22 -5.74 2.60
CA GLY A 361 15.99 -4.50 1.88
C GLY A 361 14.93 -3.62 2.52
N ALA A 362 14.77 -2.41 1.99
CA ALA A 362 13.74 -1.49 2.46
C ALA A 362 13.09 -0.67 1.34
N ASP A 363 11.86 -0.25 1.59
CA ASP A 363 11.11 0.69 0.77
C ASP A 363 10.94 2.01 1.54
N SER A 364 11.30 3.12 0.90
CA SER A 364 11.15 4.44 1.51
C SER A 364 9.69 4.91 1.60
N CYS A 365 8.78 4.23 0.90
CA CYS A 365 7.41 4.65 0.63
C CYS A 365 7.31 6.01 -0.09
N THR A 366 8.39 6.45 -0.77
CA THR A 366 8.44 7.72 -1.50
C THR A 366 8.73 7.53 -2.99
N GLU A 367 7.98 8.24 -3.84
CA GLU A 367 8.30 8.39 -5.26
C GLU A 367 9.62 9.15 -5.43
N ALA A 368 10.40 8.82 -6.46
CA ALA A 368 11.62 9.53 -6.81
C ALA A 368 11.30 10.92 -7.39
N GLY A 369 12.16 11.91 -7.16
CA GLY A 369 11.94 13.25 -7.69
C GLY A 369 12.73 14.29 -6.95
N HIS A 370 12.42 14.53 -5.66
CA HIS A 370 13.12 15.51 -4.80
C HIS A 370 12.85 15.23 -3.31
N SER A 371 13.00 13.99 -2.85
CA SER A 371 12.81 13.62 -1.44
C SER A 371 14.13 13.58 -0.67
N MET A 372 14.07 13.77 0.65
CA MET A 372 15.20 13.53 1.57
C MET A 372 15.81 12.14 1.35
N MET A 373 14.96 11.14 1.09
CA MET A 373 15.34 9.74 0.90
C MET A 373 16.23 9.54 -0.32
N GLU A 374 15.95 10.22 -1.44
CA GLU A 374 16.76 10.11 -2.67
C GLU A 374 18.21 10.57 -2.49
N SER A 375 18.47 11.39 -1.47
CA SER A 375 19.84 11.76 -1.14
C SER A 375 20.56 10.76 -0.23
N LEU A 376 19.80 9.95 0.51
CA LEU A 376 20.31 9.00 1.50
C LEU A 376 20.45 7.61 0.92
N TRP A 377 19.55 7.22 0.03
CA TRP A 377 19.55 5.91 -0.60
C TRP A 377 19.86 6.03 -2.09
N SER A 378 20.86 5.29 -2.53
CA SER A 378 21.33 5.30 -3.92
C SER A 378 20.45 4.45 -4.84
N GLU A 379 19.89 3.37 -4.30
CA GLU A 379 19.11 2.42 -5.07
C GLU A 379 17.73 2.99 -5.42
N LYS A 380 17.28 2.64 -6.62
CA LYS A 380 15.95 2.96 -7.12
C LYS A 380 15.35 1.69 -7.66
N SER A 381 14.13 1.43 -7.24
CA SER A 381 13.29 0.40 -7.84
C SER A 381 12.25 1.09 -8.72
N ASP A 382 11.64 0.33 -9.62
CA ASP A 382 10.61 0.85 -10.50
C ASP A 382 9.27 0.18 -10.25
N ALA A 383 8.21 0.98 -10.25
CA ALA A 383 6.84 0.51 -10.11
C ALA A 383 6.07 0.79 -11.40
N ALA A 384 5.34 -0.21 -11.89
CA ALA A 384 4.58 -0.16 -13.11
C ALA A 384 3.07 -0.13 -12.83
N ASP A 385 2.35 0.64 -13.66
CA ASP A 385 0.91 0.46 -13.83
C ASP A 385 0.67 -0.37 -15.09
N ILE A 386 -0.08 -1.46 -14.95
CA ILE A 386 -0.16 -2.51 -15.96
C ILE A 386 -1.63 -2.82 -16.25
N LEU A 387 -2.00 -2.77 -17.52
CA LEU A 387 -3.29 -3.26 -18.02
C LEU A 387 -3.12 -4.72 -18.44
N ILE A 388 -3.99 -5.60 -17.95
CA ILE A 388 -3.94 -7.03 -18.20
C ILE A 388 -5.30 -7.47 -18.76
N ASP A 389 -5.29 -8.23 -19.85
CA ASP A 389 -6.50 -8.86 -20.37
C ASP A 389 -6.75 -10.16 -19.60
N THR A 390 -7.89 -10.23 -18.91
CA THR A 390 -8.23 -11.43 -18.14
C THR A 390 -8.67 -12.59 -19.02
N ARG A 391 -9.06 -12.33 -20.27
CA ARG A 391 -9.57 -13.36 -21.21
C ARG A 391 -8.43 -13.94 -22.05
N PRO A 392 -8.33 -15.28 -22.15
CA PRO A 392 -7.34 -15.95 -23.00
C PRO A 392 -7.68 -15.77 -24.49
N ALA A 393 -6.72 -16.10 -25.37
CA ALA A 393 -6.86 -16.05 -26.83
C ALA A 393 -7.41 -14.70 -27.34
N SER A 394 -6.89 -13.62 -26.75
CA SER A 394 -7.34 -12.25 -27.03
C SER A 394 -6.67 -11.70 -28.29
N THR A 395 -7.40 -10.93 -29.11
CA THR A 395 -6.80 -10.20 -30.25
C THR A 395 -5.96 -8.98 -29.86
N GLY A 396 -5.80 -8.70 -28.56
CA GLY A 396 -5.08 -7.53 -28.05
C GLY A 396 -5.80 -6.18 -28.22
N ILE A 397 -6.87 -6.12 -29.03
CA ILE A 397 -7.62 -4.88 -29.32
C ILE A 397 -8.15 -4.23 -28.05
N ALA A 398 -8.68 -5.03 -27.10
CA ALA A 398 -9.20 -4.51 -25.84
C ALA A 398 -8.11 -3.80 -25.02
N ILE A 399 -6.89 -4.34 -25.00
CA ILE A 399 -5.74 -3.74 -24.32
C ILE A 399 -5.30 -2.46 -25.02
N ALA A 400 -5.21 -2.47 -26.36
CA ALA A 400 -4.85 -1.28 -27.12
C ALA A 400 -5.83 -0.12 -26.89
N ILE A 401 -7.14 -0.39 -26.80
CA ILE A 401 -8.16 0.61 -26.47
C ILE A 401 -7.97 1.10 -25.03
N ALA A 402 -7.86 0.17 -24.06
CA ALA A 402 -7.69 0.51 -22.65
C ALA A 402 -6.44 1.35 -22.39
N GLU A 403 -5.33 1.04 -23.08
CA GLU A 403 -4.08 1.78 -23.02
C GLU A 403 -4.27 3.23 -23.49
N ARG A 404 -4.94 3.44 -24.64
CA ARG A 404 -5.23 4.79 -25.14
C ARG A 404 -6.10 5.57 -24.17
N LEU A 405 -7.15 4.94 -23.62
CA LEU A 405 -8.04 5.56 -22.64
C LEU A 405 -7.29 5.93 -21.35
N GLU A 406 -6.44 5.04 -20.85
CA GLU A 406 -5.69 5.26 -19.62
C GLU A 406 -4.60 6.34 -19.79
N LYS A 407 -3.86 6.32 -20.90
CA LYS A 407 -2.89 7.38 -21.25
C LYS A 407 -3.59 8.74 -21.43
N GLY A 408 -4.74 8.76 -22.11
CA GLY A 408 -5.56 9.97 -22.28
C GLY A 408 -6.04 10.55 -20.94
N ARG A 409 -6.61 9.69 -20.08
CA ARG A 409 -7.04 10.05 -18.72
C ARG A 409 -5.90 10.63 -17.88
N ARG A 410 -4.71 10.03 -17.93
CA ARG A 410 -3.52 10.51 -17.20
C ARG A 410 -3.08 11.88 -17.68
N ARG A 411 -3.02 12.11 -19.00
CA ARG A 411 -2.72 13.42 -19.58
C ARG A 411 -3.71 14.48 -19.11
N LEU A 412 -5.01 14.19 -19.17
CA LEU A 412 -6.07 15.10 -18.70
C LEU A 412 -5.92 15.43 -17.21
N ARG A 413 -5.68 14.42 -16.36
CA ARG A 413 -5.44 14.63 -14.92
C ARG A 413 -4.18 15.45 -14.66
N GLY A 414 -3.09 15.19 -15.38
CA GLY A 414 -1.85 15.95 -15.26
C GLY A 414 -2.05 17.42 -15.61
N THR A 415 -2.75 17.71 -16.71
CA THR A 415 -3.09 19.08 -17.11
C THR A 415 -4.00 19.75 -16.08
N ALA A 416 -5.05 19.07 -15.61
CA ALA A 416 -5.95 19.60 -14.58
C ALA A 416 -5.20 19.91 -13.27
N LYS A 417 -4.27 19.05 -12.85
CA LYS A 417 -3.43 19.27 -11.67
C LYS A 417 -2.55 20.52 -11.83
N LYS A 418 -1.92 20.70 -13.00
CA LYS A 418 -1.13 21.91 -13.30
C LYS A 418 -1.98 23.19 -13.24
N VAL A 419 -3.16 23.17 -13.86
CA VAL A 419 -4.10 24.30 -13.83
C VAL A 419 -4.55 24.61 -12.40
N TYR A 420 -4.93 23.59 -11.64
CA TYR A 420 -5.32 23.76 -10.23
C TYR A 420 -4.21 24.42 -9.39
N HIS A 421 -2.96 23.94 -9.50
CA HIS A 421 -1.85 24.53 -8.76
C HIS A 421 -1.54 25.97 -9.20
N ALA A 422 -1.64 26.27 -10.49
CA ALA A 422 -1.46 27.63 -11.00
C ALA A 422 -2.55 28.59 -10.47
N LEU A 423 -3.81 28.16 -10.44
CA LEU A 423 -4.92 28.94 -9.88
C LEU A 423 -4.79 29.12 -8.36
N ARG A 424 -4.42 28.06 -7.63
CA ARG A 424 -4.18 28.13 -6.19
C ARG A 424 -3.03 29.07 -5.84
N GLY A 425 -1.94 29.05 -6.61
CA GLY A 425 -0.81 29.97 -6.44
C GLY A 425 -1.21 31.43 -6.66
N ARG A 426 -2.03 31.71 -7.68
CA ARG A 426 -2.56 33.06 -7.94
C ARG A 426 -3.51 33.55 -6.84
N LEU A 427 -4.39 32.68 -6.33
CA LEU A 427 -5.29 33.02 -5.22
C LEU A 427 -4.56 33.26 -3.91
N ALA A 428 -3.46 32.55 -3.66
CA ALA A 428 -2.61 32.78 -2.49
C ALA A 428 -1.82 34.09 -2.59
N ALA A 429 -1.50 34.57 -3.80
CA ALA A 429 -0.83 35.84 -4.03
C ALA A 429 -1.77 37.08 -3.95
N LEU A 430 -3.08 36.86 -3.88
CA LEU A 430 -4.11 37.90 -3.76
C LEU A 430 -4.62 38.08 -2.31
N ARG A 431 -4.11 37.29 -1.36
CA ARG A 431 -4.34 37.42 0.09
C ARG A 431 -3.05 37.89 0.74
#